data_AF-A0A0F9VFG5-F1
#
_entry.id   AF-A0A0F9VFG5-F1
#
_cell.length_a   1.000
_cell.length_b   1.000
_cell.length_c   1.000
_cell.angle_alpha   90.00
_cell.angle_beta   90.00
_cell.angle_gamma   90.00
#
_symmetry.space_group_name_H-M   'P 1'
#
loop_
_entity.id
_entity.type
_entity.pdbx_description
1 polymer ?
#
loop_
_entity_poly.entity_id
_entity_poly.type
_entity_poly.pdbx_seq_one_letter_code
_entity_poly.pdbx_strand_id
1 'polypeptide(L)'
;MYDLATIKRINEEARATAIKNGTGCVVFDTVEEASYEAFRKGTKNIDHAPEEYLDREDDLIDTLFVDHSGFGKPSEPALTQEQLFNRLQAIIEEHGPIEVGITEMNQFQLYVGVWPFKGDDDENHMRG
;
A
#
# COMPACT_ATOMS: atom_id res chain seq x y z
N MET A 1 -9.60 -10.31 -20.82
CA MET A 1 -10.05 -9.39 -19.76
C MET A 1 -10.85 -10.24 -18.78
N TYR A 2 -10.47 -10.24 -17.50
CA TYR A 2 -11.22 -10.96 -16.47
C TYR A 2 -12.58 -10.28 -16.26
N ASP A 3 -13.59 -11.07 -15.91
CA ASP A 3 -14.87 -10.52 -15.48
C ASP A 3 -14.77 -9.96 -14.05
N LEU A 4 -15.72 -9.09 -13.69
CA LEU A 4 -15.74 -8.43 -12.37
C LEU A 4 -15.84 -9.42 -11.20
N ALA A 5 -16.49 -10.56 -11.37
CA ALA A 5 -16.59 -11.56 -10.30
C ALA A 5 -15.25 -12.27 -10.09
N THR A 6 -14.51 -12.53 -11.17
CA THR A 6 -13.14 -13.06 -11.08
C THR A 6 -12.19 -12.07 -10.40
N ILE A 7 -12.28 -10.77 -10.70
CA ILE A 7 -11.45 -9.75 -10.04
C ILE A 7 -11.75 -9.69 -8.55
N LYS A 8 -13.03 -9.70 -8.16
CA LYS A 8 -13.42 -9.72 -6.74
C LYS A 8 -12.87 -10.94 -6.02
N ARG A 9 -13.03 -12.14 -6.60
CA ARG A 9 -12.53 -13.38 -6.02
C ARG A 9 -11.01 -13.39 -5.86
N ILE A 10 -10.26 -12.89 -6.85
CA ILE A 10 -8.80 -12.79 -6.75
C ILE A 10 -8.40 -11.87 -5.59
N ASN A 11 -9.09 -10.74 -5.42
CA ASN A 11 -8.83 -9.83 -4.30
C ASN A 11 -9.17 -10.45 -2.94
N GLU A 12 -10.29 -11.16 -2.84
CA GLU A 12 -10.67 -11.90 -1.62
C GLU A 12 -9.67 -13.00 -1.28
N GLU A 13 -9.25 -13.81 -2.26
CA GLU A 13 -8.25 -14.88 -2.10
C GLU A 13 -6.88 -14.31 -1.68
N ALA A 14 -6.48 -13.16 -2.26
CA ALA A 14 -5.23 -12.49 -1.90
C ALA A 14 -5.26 -11.90 -0.48
N ARG A 15 -6.37 -11.24 -0.09
CA ARG A 15 -6.57 -10.78 1.31
C ARG A 15 -6.55 -11.93 2.30
N ALA A 16 -7.27 -13.01 2.02
CA ALA A 16 -7.28 -14.18 2.89
C ALA A 16 -5.89 -14.80 3.03
N THR A 17 -5.08 -14.76 1.97
CA THR A 17 -3.69 -15.23 1.98
C THR A 17 -2.79 -14.33 2.82
N ALA A 18 -2.90 -13.01 2.68
CA ALA A 18 -2.18 -12.02 3.48
C ALA A 18 -2.46 -12.22 4.99
N ILE A 19 -3.74 -12.31 5.38
CA ILE A 19 -4.18 -12.60 6.75
C ILE A 19 -3.59 -13.93 7.25
N LYS A 20 -3.67 -14.99 6.45
CA LYS A 20 -3.16 -16.32 6.82
C LYS A 20 -1.64 -16.33 7.02
N ASN A 21 -0.91 -15.58 6.22
CA ASN A 21 0.54 -15.50 6.30
C ASN A 21 1.01 -14.53 7.40
N GLY A 22 0.09 -13.77 8.01
CA GLY A 22 0.43 -12.65 8.89
C GLY A 22 1.21 -11.56 8.17
N THR A 23 1.11 -11.51 6.83
CA THR A 23 1.71 -10.45 6.02
C THR A 23 0.62 -9.43 5.75
N GLY A 24 0.85 -8.19 6.21
CA GLY A 24 -0.12 -7.10 6.15
C GLY A 24 0.41 -5.91 5.37
N CYS A 25 -0.07 -4.72 5.71
CA CYS A 25 0.48 -3.48 5.18
C CYS A 25 1.99 -3.40 5.47
N VAL A 26 2.74 -2.89 4.50
CA VAL A 26 4.18 -2.62 4.64
C VAL A 26 4.33 -1.28 5.36
N VAL A 27 5.13 -1.28 6.42
CA VAL A 27 5.49 -0.05 7.13
C VAL A 27 6.71 0.57 6.45
N PHE A 28 6.65 1.86 6.20
CA PHE A 28 7.79 2.67 5.80
C PHE A 28 8.04 3.72 6.89
N ASP A 29 9.06 3.48 7.71
CA ASP A 29 9.45 4.40 8.78
C ASP A 29 10.23 5.60 8.25
N THR A 30 11.03 5.41 7.19
CA THR A 30 11.90 6.45 6.64
C THR A 30 11.83 6.55 5.12
N VAL A 31 12.13 7.76 4.61
CA VAL A 31 12.30 8.04 3.17
C VAL A 31 13.37 7.13 2.55
N GLU A 32 14.44 6.82 3.29
CA GLU A 32 15.53 5.95 2.81
C GLU A 32 15.04 4.52 2.58
N GLU A 33 14.21 3.96 3.46
CA GLU A 33 13.61 2.63 3.28
C GLU A 33 12.65 2.58 2.10
N ALA A 34 11.84 3.63 1.93
CA ALA A 34 10.99 3.80 0.75
C ALA A 34 11.81 3.92 -0.54
N SER A 35 13.04 4.44 -0.48
CA SER A 35 13.92 4.62 -1.64
C SER A 35 14.74 3.38 -2.02
N TYR A 36 15.18 2.55 -1.07
CA TYR A 36 16.19 1.51 -1.30
C TYR A 36 15.64 0.07 -1.38
N GLU A 37 14.70 -0.30 -0.50
CA GLU A 37 14.08 -1.64 -0.51
C GLU A 37 12.98 -1.75 -1.58
N ALA A 38 12.24 -0.66 -1.77
CA ALA A 38 11.09 -0.61 -2.65
C ALA A 38 11.49 -0.58 -4.15
N PHE A 39 12.60 0.09 -4.50
CA PHE A 39 13.16 0.10 -5.85
C PHE A 39 13.73 -1.25 -6.29
N ARG A 40 14.26 -2.05 -5.35
CA ARG A 40 14.96 -3.31 -5.67
C ARG A 40 14.01 -4.49 -5.81
N LYS A 41 12.86 -4.47 -5.11
CA LYS A 41 11.88 -5.55 -5.11
C LYS A 41 10.55 -5.19 -5.80
N GLY A 42 10.30 -3.90 -6.07
CA GLY A 42 9.11 -3.38 -6.74
C GLY A 42 7.84 -3.48 -5.87
N THR A 43 6.67 -3.32 -6.47
CA THR A 43 5.36 -3.50 -5.80
C THR A 43 5.08 -4.93 -5.32
N LYS A 44 5.97 -5.89 -5.60
CA LYS A 44 5.82 -7.32 -5.28
C LYS A 44 5.89 -7.65 -3.78
N ASN A 45 6.25 -6.69 -2.95
CA ASN A 45 6.26 -6.86 -1.49
C ASN A 45 5.11 -6.14 -0.79
N ILE A 46 4.28 -5.40 -1.52
CA ILE A 46 3.08 -4.80 -0.92
C ILE A 46 2.01 -5.88 -1.00
N ASP A 47 1.64 -6.45 0.15
CA ASP A 47 0.53 -7.37 0.24
C ASP A 47 -0.81 -6.63 0.30
N HIS A 48 -1.90 -7.37 0.13
CA HIS A 48 -3.24 -6.83 0.30
C HIS A 48 -3.47 -6.36 1.73
N ALA A 49 -4.03 -5.15 1.85
CA ALA A 49 -4.44 -4.61 3.12
C ALA A 49 -5.54 -5.52 3.74
N PRO A 50 -5.44 -5.86 5.05
CA PRO A 50 -6.49 -6.60 5.73
C PRO A 50 -7.79 -5.80 5.76
N GLU A 51 -8.91 -6.50 5.98
CA GLU A 51 -10.26 -5.89 5.93
C GLU A 51 -10.41 -4.70 6.89
N GLU A 52 -9.78 -4.78 8.07
CA GLU A 52 -9.79 -3.71 9.07
C GLU A 52 -9.22 -2.38 8.56
N TYR A 53 -8.32 -2.39 7.58
CA TYR A 53 -7.78 -1.16 6.97
C TYR A 53 -8.75 -0.55 5.95
N LEU A 54 -9.63 -1.36 5.34
CA LEU A 54 -10.66 -0.87 4.44
C LEU A 54 -11.75 -0.14 5.20
N ASP A 55 -12.02 -0.54 6.45
CA ASP A 55 -12.96 0.15 7.34
C ASP A 55 -12.37 1.46 7.93
N ARG A 56 -11.05 1.68 7.79
CA ARG A 56 -10.33 2.89 8.24
C ARG A 56 -10.29 3.98 7.17
N GLU A 57 -11.39 4.21 6.46
CA GLU A 57 -11.46 5.28 5.44
C GLU A 57 -11.19 6.67 6.04
N ASP A 58 -11.58 6.92 7.29
CA ASP A 58 -11.33 8.20 7.99
C ASP A 58 -9.84 8.46 8.29
N ASP A 59 -9.02 7.41 8.38
CA ASP A 59 -7.56 7.51 8.61
C ASP A 59 -6.76 7.49 7.30
N LEU A 60 -7.41 7.31 6.15
CA LEU A 60 -6.75 7.14 4.86
C LEU A 60 -6.13 8.47 4.42
N ILE A 61 -4.80 8.50 4.30
CA ILE A 61 -4.06 9.68 3.83
C ILE A 61 -4.27 9.86 2.33
N ASP A 62 -4.06 8.79 1.57
CA ASP A 62 -4.17 8.82 0.10
C ASP A 62 -4.48 7.42 -0.45
N THR A 63 -5.01 7.38 -1.66
CA THR A 63 -5.17 6.15 -2.46
C THR A 63 -4.44 6.31 -3.78
N LEU A 64 -3.35 5.56 -3.92
CA LEU A 64 -2.45 5.65 -5.06
C LEU A 64 -2.85 4.63 -6.13
N PHE A 65 -3.07 5.11 -7.35
CA PHE A 65 -3.39 4.28 -8.50
C PHE A 65 -2.11 3.98 -9.29
N VAL A 66 -1.72 2.70 -9.37
CA VAL A 66 -0.39 2.27 -9.83
C VAL A 66 -0.51 1.31 -11.00
N ASP A 67 0.27 1.53 -12.06
CA ASP A 67 0.47 0.54 -13.12
C ASP A 67 1.53 -0.47 -12.68
N HIS A 68 1.13 -1.72 -12.43
CA HIS A 68 2.08 -2.79 -12.09
C HIS A 68 2.54 -3.57 -13.33
N SER A 69 1.95 -3.29 -14.51
CA SER A 69 2.30 -3.96 -15.75
C SER A 69 3.69 -3.58 -16.27
N GLY A 70 4.19 -2.41 -15.88
CA GLY A 70 5.49 -1.88 -16.30
C GLY A 70 5.47 -1.31 -17.72
N PHE A 71 4.29 -1.17 -18.32
CA PHE A 71 4.09 -0.53 -19.62
C PHE A 71 3.52 0.89 -19.50
N GLY A 72 3.23 1.34 -18.28
CA GLY A 72 2.75 2.69 -17.99
C GLY A 72 3.67 3.79 -18.52
N LYS A 73 3.10 4.77 -19.21
CA LYS A 73 3.81 5.98 -19.64
C LYS A 73 3.72 7.05 -18.55
N PRO A 74 4.73 7.93 -18.41
CA PRO A 74 4.73 9.01 -17.41
C PRO A 74 3.53 9.98 -17.50
N SER A 75 2.86 10.03 -18.65
CA SER A 75 1.69 10.86 -18.92
C SER A 75 0.35 10.13 -18.74
N GLU A 76 0.35 8.91 -18.21
CA GLU A 76 -0.87 8.17 -17.90
C GLU A 76 -1.37 8.48 -16.47
N PRO A 77 -2.68 8.33 -16.21
CA PRO A 77 -3.25 8.58 -14.89
C PRO A 77 -2.77 7.58 -13.82
N ALA A 78 -2.23 6.43 -14.22
CA ALA A 78 -1.62 5.46 -13.32
C ALA A 78 -0.15 5.81 -13.07
N LEU A 79 0.23 5.87 -11.80
CA LEU A 79 1.60 6.09 -11.37
C LEU A 79 2.48 4.94 -11.85
N THR A 80 3.62 5.27 -12.44
CA THR A 80 4.72 4.31 -12.61
C THR A 80 5.29 3.93 -11.23
N GLN A 81 6.10 2.87 -11.17
CA GLN A 81 6.77 2.48 -9.92
C GLN A 81 7.61 3.63 -9.33
N GLU A 82 8.32 4.38 -10.18
CA GLU A 82 9.11 5.54 -9.74
C GLU A 82 8.22 6.66 -9.18
N GLN A 83 7.09 6.95 -9.84
CA GLN A 83 6.15 7.96 -9.37
C GLN A 83 5.45 7.56 -8.07
N LEU A 84 5.14 6.27 -7.89
CA LEU A 84 4.64 5.73 -6.64
C LEU A 84 5.62 6.00 -5.50
N PHE A 85 6.91 5.66 -5.67
CA PHE A 85 7.89 5.86 -4.60
C PHE A 85 8.15 7.34 -4.29
N ASN A 86 8.21 8.20 -5.31
CA ASN A 86 8.31 9.64 -5.08
C ASN A 86 7.11 10.18 -4.30
N ARG A 87 5.90 9.66 -4.58
CA ARG A 87 4.69 10.04 -3.85
C ARG A 87 4.72 9.53 -2.40
N LEU A 88 5.14 8.28 -2.17
CA LEU A 88 5.30 7.73 -0.82
C LEU A 88 6.33 8.50 0.00
N GLN A 89 7.47 8.87 -0.60
CA GLN A 89 8.48 9.70 0.08
C GLN A 89 7.91 11.05 0.49
N ALA A 90 7.20 11.73 -0.41
CA ALA A 90 6.56 13.01 -0.08
C ALA A 90 5.53 12.88 1.06
N ILE A 91 4.75 11.79 1.07
CA ILE A 91 3.80 11.50 2.15
C ILE A 91 4.53 11.26 3.47
N ILE A 92 5.64 10.51 3.46
CA ILE A 92 6.45 10.28 4.67
C ILE A 92 7.04 11.59 5.20
N GLU A 93 7.51 12.47 4.31
CA GLU A 93 8.03 13.78 4.71
C GLU A 93 6.93 14.68 5.30
N GLU A 94 5.70 14.57 4.84
CA GLU A 94 4.56 15.39 5.29
C GLU A 94 3.90 14.86 6.57
N HIS A 95 3.73 13.55 6.69
CA HIS A 95 2.95 12.90 7.76
C HIS A 95 3.77 12.06 8.73
N GLY A 96 5.04 11.76 8.42
CA GLY A 96 5.87 10.82 9.16
C GLY A 96 5.68 9.37 8.68
N PRO A 97 6.03 8.38 9.51
CA PRO A 97 5.91 6.96 9.16
C PRO A 97 4.52 6.57 8.65
N ILE A 98 4.47 5.70 7.63
CA ILE A 98 3.21 5.28 6.99
C ILE A 98 3.09 3.77 6.83
N GLU A 99 1.85 3.31 6.71
CA GLU A 99 1.45 1.95 6.36
C GLU A 99 0.89 1.93 4.94
N VAL A 100 1.33 0.98 4.12
CA VAL A 100 0.97 0.90 2.70
C VAL A 100 0.49 -0.51 2.37
N GLY A 101 -0.69 -0.62 1.75
CA GLY A 101 -1.28 -1.93 1.43
C GLY A 101 -2.16 -1.89 0.17
N ILE A 102 -2.26 -3.01 -0.54
CA ILE A 102 -3.11 -3.09 -1.74
C ILE A 102 -4.58 -3.15 -1.29
N THR A 103 -5.35 -2.12 -1.65
CA THR A 103 -6.79 -2.08 -1.40
C THR A 103 -7.57 -2.79 -2.49
N GLU A 104 -7.13 -2.71 -3.75
CA GLU A 104 -7.73 -3.43 -4.87
C GLU A 104 -6.70 -3.72 -5.96
N MET A 105 -6.75 -4.93 -6.54
CA MET A 105 -5.93 -5.36 -7.65
C MET A 105 -6.79 -5.66 -8.88
N ASN A 106 -6.48 -4.99 -9.98
CA ASN A 106 -7.02 -5.25 -11.31
C ASN A 106 -5.98 -5.94 -12.20
N GLN A 107 -6.34 -6.27 -13.45
CA GLN A 107 -5.49 -7.04 -14.36
C GLN A 107 -4.11 -6.39 -14.61
N PHE A 108 -4.05 -5.05 -14.62
CA PHE A 108 -2.82 -4.29 -14.87
C PHE A 108 -2.56 -3.19 -13.85
N GLN A 109 -3.60 -2.78 -13.12
CA GLN A 109 -3.60 -1.62 -12.23
C GLN A 109 -3.84 -2.07 -10.78
N LEU A 110 -3.22 -1.37 -9.84
CA LEU A 110 -3.37 -1.58 -8.40
C LEU A 110 -3.86 -0.28 -7.76
N TYR A 111 -4.73 -0.41 -6.77
CA TYR A 111 -5.03 0.64 -5.81
C TYR A 111 -4.28 0.32 -4.53
N VAL A 112 -3.51 1.30 -4.07
CA VAL A 112 -2.68 1.19 -2.89
C VAL A 112 -3.16 2.24 -1.88
N GLY A 113 -3.67 1.78 -0.74
CA GLY A 113 -4.02 2.67 0.36
C GLY A 113 -2.77 3.05 1.15
N VAL A 114 -2.76 4.28 1.64
CA VAL A 114 -1.72 4.82 2.52
C VAL A 114 -2.37 5.34 3.79
N TRP A 115 -1.92 4.84 4.93
CA TRP A 115 -2.42 5.21 6.27
C TRP A 115 -1.26 5.73 7.12
N PRO A 116 -1.52 6.57 8.13
CA PRO A 116 -0.48 6.92 9.10
C PRO A 116 -0.11 5.68 9.89
N PHE A 117 1.18 5.43 10.09
CA PHE A 117 1.62 4.36 10.97
C PHE A 117 1.24 4.74 12.40
N LYS A 118 0.26 4.02 12.93
CA LYS A 118 -0.07 4.04 14.35
C LYS A 118 0.69 2.87 14.96
N GLY A 119 2.01 3.05 15.16
CA GLY A 119 2.75 2.10 16.00
C GLY A 119 2.04 1.94 17.35
N ASP A 120 2.32 0.86 18.09
CA ASP A 120 1.81 0.63 19.45
C ASP A 120 2.13 1.85 20.37
N ASP A 121 1.29 2.88 20.31
CA ASP A 121 1.32 4.07 21.18
C ASP A 121 0.60 3.76 22.51
N ASP A 122 0.31 2.49 22.77
CA ASP A 122 -0.41 1.99 23.93
C ASP A 122 0.52 1.16 24.83
N GLU A 123 1.61 1.75 25.35
CA GLU A 123 2.14 1.28 26.65
C GLU A 123 3.07 2.24 27.44
N ASN A 124 3.31 3.50 27.05
CA ASN A 124 4.26 4.34 27.82
C ASN A 124 3.81 5.75 28.23
N HIS A 125 2.52 6.08 28.17
CA HIS A 125 2.01 7.39 28.65
C HIS A 125 1.28 7.38 30.01
N MET A 126 1.32 6.28 30.78
CA MET A 126 0.69 6.22 32.12
C MET A 126 1.60 5.78 33.27
N ARG A 127 2.92 6.00 33.21
CA ARG A 127 3.79 5.94 34.40
C ARG A 127 4.89 7.01 34.36
N GLY A 128 4.52 8.24 34.70
CA GLY A 128 5.41 9.32 35.12
C GLY A 128 4.81 10.03 36.32
#